data_AF-N4WT50-F1
#
_entry.id   AF-N4WT50-F1
#
_cell.length_a   1.000
_cell.length_b   1.000
_cell.length_c   1.000
_cell.angle_alpha   90.00
_cell.angle_beta   90.00
_cell.angle_gamma   90.00
#
_symmetry.space_group_name_H-M   'P 1'
#
loop_
_entity.id
_entity.type
_entity.pdbx_description
1 polymer ?
#
loop_
_entity_poly.entity_id
_entity_poly.type
_entity_poly.pdbx_seq_one_letter_code
_entity_poly.pdbx_strand_id
1 'polypeptide(L)'
;MDHYFHVWKDHCSLYILPNERLVDIQLFLDHEYITGSSYPQSFSIRLDADHTYRTLMATGQLSEYTREKVEEWYTIETKDKERDRRYQSGDILVASDNVNSQFTGYMGHAALVISQDQLIESPGIEPAIAKDSIDQFLAKHPIHAQYRPKDAKRGQKAAQFAIQYYQQFQENLKNGIQKPTFSFDLSQSLDEPWEHIYCSKLIWLAYHYGAGYTFENDDWWFAPEDLYNHLKNNESFIEIYKHPDVQFHINI
;
A
#
# COMPACT_ATOMS: atom_id res chain seq x y z
N MET A 1 2.68 -13.04 -8.08
CA MET A 1 1.84 -13.53 -6.98
C MET A 1 0.75 -14.37 -7.62
N ASP A 2 0.35 -15.45 -6.97
CA ASP A 2 -0.84 -16.19 -7.39
C ASP A 2 -2.05 -15.41 -6.89
N HIS A 3 -2.87 -14.88 -7.79
CA HIS A 3 -4.10 -14.18 -7.44
C HIS A 3 -5.18 -15.19 -7.04
N TYR A 4 -5.87 -14.91 -5.94
CA TYR A 4 -6.99 -15.72 -5.44
C TYR A 4 -8.31 -15.33 -6.06
N PHE A 5 -8.42 -14.12 -6.62
CA PHE A 5 -9.57 -13.69 -7.39
C PHE A 5 -9.13 -13.28 -8.80
N HIS A 6 -9.97 -13.57 -9.78
CA HIS A 6 -9.85 -13.01 -11.11
C HIS A 6 -11.01 -12.05 -11.33
N VAL A 7 -10.70 -10.76 -11.41
CA VAL A 7 -11.69 -9.69 -11.52
C VAL A 7 -11.58 -9.05 -12.88
N TRP A 8 -12.72 -8.88 -13.55
CA TRP A 8 -12.82 -8.08 -14.76
C TRP A 8 -14.13 -7.29 -14.79
N LYS A 9 -14.13 -6.23 -15.59
CA LYS A 9 -15.27 -5.34 -15.75
C LYS A 9 -15.81 -5.41 -17.17
N ASP A 10 -17.13 -5.40 -17.32
CA ASP A 10 -17.81 -5.17 -18.60
C ASP A 10 -18.95 -4.15 -18.38
N HIS A 11 -18.82 -2.98 -19.00
CA HIS A 11 -19.74 -1.85 -18.85
C HIS A 11 -20.04 -1.52 -17.36
N CYS A 12 -21.28 -1.74 -16.93
CA CYS A 12 -21.77 -1.48 -15.57
C CYS A 12 -21.77 -2.74 -14.72
N SER A 13 -20.92 -3.72 -15.00
CA SER A 13 -20.86 -4.98 -14.25
C SER A 13 -19.41 -5.35 -13.92
N LEU A 14 -19.17 -5.72 -12.67
CA LEU A 14 -17.97 -6.42 -12.24
C LEU A 14 -18.22 -7.90 -12.17
N TYR A 15 -17.26 -8.66 -12.65
CA TYR A 15 -17.25 -10.11 -12.58
C TYR A 15 -16.06 -10.55 -11.74
N ILE A 16 -16.33 -11.40 -10.76
CA ILE A 16 -15.32 -11.89 -9.82
C ILE A 16 -15.37 -13.41 -9.87
N LEU A 17 -14.25 -14.02 -10.23
CA LEU A 17 -14.06 -15.47 -10.21
C LEU A 17 -13.04 -15.83 -9.13
N PRO A 18 -13.48 -16.37 -7.97
CA PRO A 18 -12.57 -16.85 -6.95
C PRO A 18 -11.88 -18.15 -7.35
N ASN A 19 -10.69 -18.39 -6.81
CA ASN A 19 -10.01 -19.67 -6.89
C ASN A 19 -10.80 -20.75 -6.14
N GLU A 20 -10.81 -21.99 -6.63
CA GLU A 20 -11.52 -23.14 -6.04
C GLU A 20 -11.12 -23.46 -4.60
N ARG A 21 -9.96 -22.96 -4.15
CA ARG A 21 -9.45 -23.15 -2.79
C ARG A 21 -10.11 -22.26 -1.73
N LEU A 22 -10.89 -21.26 -2.14
CA LEU A 22 -11.48 -20.33 -1.19
C LEU A 22 -12.83 -20.82 -0.65
N VAL A 23 -12.99 -20.69 0.65
CA VAL A 23 -14.25 -20.77 1.39
C VAL A 23 -14.53 -19.42 2.04
N ASP A 24 -15.79 -19.13 2.35
CA ASP A 24 -16.23 -17.87 2.97
C ASP A 24 -15.69 -16.59 2.32
N ILE A 25 -16.18 -16.33 1.11
CA ILE A 25 -15.82 -15.17 0.30
C ILE A 25 -16.73 -14.01 0.65
N GLN A 26 -16.16 -12.81 0.81
CA GLN A 26 -16.92 -11.58 1.00
C GLN A 26 -16.41 -10.50 0.05
N LEU A 27 -17.33 -9.78 -0.58
CA LEU A 27 -17.04 -8.73 -1.53
C LEU A 27 -17.58 -7.40 -1.01
N PHE A 28 -16.75 -6.38 -1.07
CA PHE A 28 -17.05 -5.03 -0.62
C PHE A 28 -16.75 -4.04 -1.73
N LEU A 29 -17.63 -3.07 -1.93
CA LEU A 29 -17.39 -1.92 -2.79
C LEU A 29 -17.18 -0.70 -1.91
N ASP A 30 -16.06 0.00 -2.05
CA ASP A 30 -15.71 1.17 -1.23
C ASP A 30 -15.91 0.93 0.29
N HIS A 31 -15.51 -0.26 0.76
CA HIS A 31 -15.66 -0.76 2.15
C HIS A 31 -17.10 -1.10 2.59
N GLU A 32 -18.10 -0.94 1.71
CA GLU A 32 -19.46 -1.38 1.97
C GLU A 32 -19.64 -2.83 1.55
N TYR A 33 -20.15 -3.66 2.46
CA TYR A 33 -20.44 -5.07 2.17
C TYR A 33 -21.53 -5.18 1.10
N ILE A 34 -21.23 -5.90 0.02
CA ILE A 34 -22.17 -6.11 -1.08
C ILE A 34 -22.75 -7.52 -1.03
N THR A 35 -21.88 -8.52 -0.98
CA THR A 35 -22.29 -9.92 -1.05
C THR A 35 -21.20 -10.85 -0.55
N GLY A 36 -21.56 -12.11 -0.33
CA GLY A 36 -20.62 -13.14 0.09
C GLY A 36 -21.18 -14.53 -0.13
N SER A 37 -20.32 -15.54 -0.06
CA SER A 37 -20.67 -16.93 -0.24
C SER A 37 -19.73 -17.83 0.56
N SER A 38 -20.29 -18.82 1.24
CA SER A 38 -19.49 -19.85 1.91
C SER A 38 -18.87 -20.87 0.95
N TYR A 39 -19.15 -20.77 -0.35
CA TYR A 39 -18.63 -21.65 -1.40
C TYR A 39 -18.00 -20.85 -2.55
N PRO A 40 -16.96 -21.39 -3.22
CA PRO A 40 -16.35 -20.75 -4.38
C PRO A 40 -17.34 -20.74 -5.54
N GLN A 41 -17.95 -19.58 -5.79
CA GLN A 41 -18.83 -19.34 -6.92
C GLN A 41 -18.46 -18.01 -7.58
N SER A 42 -18.76 -17.87 -8.87
CA SER A 42 -18.58 -16.59 -9.56
C SER A 42 -19.60 -15.56 -9.08
N PHE A 43 -19.16 -14.31 -8.96
CA PHE A 43 -20.02 -13.18 -8.63
C PHE A 43 -20.14 -12.24 -9.82
N SER A 44 -21.33 -11.63 -9.95
CA SER A 44 -21.59 -10.53 -10.88
C SER A 44 -22.22 -9.40 -10.07
N ILE A 45 -21.52 -8.27 -9.96
CA ILE A 45 -22.00 -7.08 -9.27
C ILE A 45 -22.37 -6.04 -10.31
N ARG A 46 -23.64 -5.62 -10.33
CA ARG A 46 -24.07 -4.51 -11.17
C ARG A 46 -23.73 -3.19 -10.47
N LEU A 47 -22.93 -2.37 -11.13
CA LEU A 47 -22.60 -1.02 -10.71
C LEU A 47 -23.75 -0.08 -11.08
N ASP A 48 -24.20 0.70 -10.11
CA ASP A 48 -25.08 1.84 -10.36
C ASP A 48 -24.35 2.87 -11.25
N ALA A 49 -25.04 3.37 -12.27
CA ALA A 49 -24.50 4.36 -13.19
C ALA A 49 -24.36 5.75 -12.55
N ASP A 50 -25.17 6.02 -11.52
CA ASP A 50 -25.19 7.30 -10.81
C ASP A 50 -24.24 7.32 -9.60
N HIS A 51 -23.65 6.17 -9.25
CA HIS A 51 -22.69 6.03 -8.16
C HIS A 51 -21.29 5.73 -8.71
N THR A 52 -20.27 6.41 -8.19
CA THR A 52 -18.88 6.16 -8.58
C THR A 52 -18.23 5.23 -7.58
N TYR A 53 -18.18 3.94 -7.92
CA TYR A 53 -17.43 2.95 -7.16
C TYR A 53 -15.95 3.00 -7.51
N ARG A 54 -15.09 3.14 -6.51
CA ARG A 54 -13.64 3.27 -6.73
C ARG A 54 -12.91 1.94 -6.56
N THR A 55 -13.29 1.19 -5.53
CA THR A 55 -12.56 0.02 -5.07
C THR A 55 -13.48 -1.18 -4.88
N LEU A 56 -12.97 -2.37 -5.20
CA LEU A 56 -13.53 -3.65 -4.80
C LEU A 56 -12.51 -4.31 -3.86
N MET A 57 -12.93 -4.64 -2.64
CA MET A 57 -12.19 -5.55 -1.77
C MET A 57 -12.83 -6.93 -1.83
N ALA A 58 -12.04 -7.94 -2.14
CA ALA A 58 -12.42 -9.34 -2.11
C ALA A 58 -11.64 -10.04 -1.00
N THR A 59 -12.36 -10.58 -0.02
CA THR A 59 -11.77 -11.39 1.04
C THR A 59 -12.19 -12.85 0.87
N GLY A 60 -11.36 -13.77 1.32
CA GLY A 60 -11.67 -15.20 1.34
C GLY A 60 -10.86 -15.93 2.39
N GLN A 61 -11.26 -17.14 2.73
CA GLN A 61 -10.54 -18.01 3.66
C GLN A 61 -10.06 -19.26 2.90
N LEU A 62 -8.81 -19.69 3.11
CA LEU A 62 -8.23 -20.81 2.31
C LEU A 62 -8.72 -22.20 2.73
N SER A 63 -9.30 -22.32 3.93
CA SER A 63 -9.88 -23.58 4.42
C SER A 63 -10.75 -23.29 5.64
N GLU A 64 -11.78 -24.10 5.86
CA GLU A 64 -12.66 -23.99 7.04
C GLU A 64 -11.89 -24.23 8.35
N TYR A 65 -10.77 -24.95 8.29
CA TYR A 65 -9.99 -25.35 9.45
C TYR A 65 -8.86 -24.36 9.76
N THR A 66 -8.34 -23.68 8.75
CA THR A 66 -7.28 -22.68 8.89
C THR A 66 -7.89 -21.30 8.87
N ARG A 67 -7.67 -20.49 9.91
CA ARG A 67 -8.11 -19.07 9.93
C ARG A 67 -7.31 -18.16 8.99
N GLU A 68 -6.66 -18.74 7.99
CA GLU A 68 -5.85 -18.01 7.03
C GLU A 68 -6.79 -17.29 6.05
N LYS A 69 -6.77 -15.96 6.14
CA LYS A 69 -7.57 -15.07 5.30
C LYS A 69 -6.69 -14.50 4.22
N VAL A 70 -7.25 -14.41 3.03
CA VAL A 70 -6.69 -13.65 1.92
C VAL A 70 -7.56 -12.43 1.68
N GLU A 71 -6.92 -11.36 1.26
CA GLU A 71 -7.57 -10.10 0.94
C GLU A 71 -6.91 -9.54 -0.31
N GLU A 72 -7.72 -9.21 -1.30
CA GLU A 72 -7.28 -8.59 -2.55
C GLU A 72 -8.16 -7.39 -2.87
N TRP A 73 -7.53 -6.29 -3.23
CA TRP A 73 -8.21 -5.06 -3.64
C TRP A 73 -8.15 -4.91 -5.15
N TYR A 74 -9.09 -4.17 -5.74
CA TYR A 74 -9.20 -3.98 -7.18
C TYR A 74 -9.73 -2.58 -7.47
N THR A 75 -9.19 -1.90 -8.47
CA THR A 75 -9.72 -0.62 -8.97
C THR A 75 -10.84 -0.86 -9.99
N ILE A 76 -11.95 -0.13 -9.88
CA ILE A 76 -13.16 -0.37 -10.71
C ILE A 76 -13.35 0.64 -11.86
N GLU A 77 -13.00 1.93 -11.70
CA GLU A 77 -12.82 3.00 -12.72
C GLU A 77 -12.94 4.40 -12.05
N THR A 78 -12.74 5.53 -12.74
CA THR A 78 -11.53 6.22 -13.26
C THR A 78 -12.06 7.58 -13.76
N LYS A 79 -12.30 8.50 -12.83
CA LYS A 79 -12.73 9.87 -13.17
C LYS A 79 -12.05 10.95 -12.36
N ASP A 80 -10.84 10.71 -11.89
CA ASP A 80 -9.98 11.82 -11.49
C ASP A 80 -9.22 12.29 -12.72
N LYS A 81 -9.55 13.50 -13.15
CA LYS A 81 -8.88 14.27 -14.21
C LYS A 81 -7.38 14.00 -14.14
N GLU A 82 -6.88 13.22 -15.10
CA GLU A 82 -5.47 12.96 -15.33
C GLU A 82 -4.77 14.31 -15.55
N ARG A 83 -4.25 14.91 -14.48
CA ARG A 83 -2.91 15.46 -14.58
C ARG A 83 -2.03 14.27 -14.94
N ASP A 84 -1.14 14.44 -15.90
CA ASP A 84 -0.16 13.45 -16.37
C ASP A 84 0.64 12.87 -15.17
N ARG A 85 0.03 11.91 -14.45
CA ARG A 85 0.56 11.24 -13.25
C ARG A 85 1.54 10.18 -13.71
N ARG A 86 2.58 10.61 -14.42
CA ARG A 86 3.69 9.72 -14.74
C ARG A 86 4.47 9.49 -13.47
N TYR A 87 4.41 8.26 -12.95
CA TYR A 87 5.20 7.79 -11.82
C TYR A 87 6.68 7.63 -12.21
N GLN A 88 7.57 7.91 -11.27
CA GLN A 88 9.02 7.78 -11.45
C GLN A 88 9.65 7.10 -10.24
N SER A 89 10.75 6.38 -10.48
CA SER A 89 11.52 5.74 -9.42
C SER A 89 11.91 6.75 -8.34
N GLY A 90 11.55 6.43 -7.10
CA GLY A 90 11.77 7.26 -5.93
C GLY A 90 10.61 8.21 -5.62
N ASP A 91 9.56 8.28 -6.42
CA ASP A 91 8.33 8.92 -5.95
C ASP A 91 7.86 8.23 -4.67
N ILE A 92 7.37 9.03 -3.73
CA ILE A 92 6.82 8.57 -2.47
C ILE A 92 5.31 8.79 -2.54
N LEU A 93 4.55 7.72 -2.35
CA LEU A 93 3.11 7.78 -2.16
C LEU A 93 2.83 7.72 -0.67
N VAL A 94 2.08 8.69 -0.16
CA VAL A 94 1.69 8.73 1.26
C VAL A 94 0.17 8.89 1.33
N ALA A 95 -0.48 7.94 1.97
CA ALA A 95 -1.91 7.87 2.14
C ALA A 95 -2.32 8.30 3.54
N SER A 96 -3.47 8.98 3.64
CA SER A 96 -4.09 9.31 4.92
C SER A 96 -5.31 8.41 5.15
N ASP A 97 -5.06 7.14 5.43
CA ASP A 97 -6.08 6.13 5.69
C ASP A 97 -6.57 6.26 7.15
N ASN A 98 -7.40 7.26 7.42
CA ASN A 98 -7.90 7.58 8.75
C ASN A 98 -8.86 6.50 9.35
N VAL A 99 -8.66 5.21 9.06
CA VAL A 99 -9.66 4.15 9.22
C VAL A 99 -9.20 3.07 10.21
N ASN A 100 -8.92 3.44 11.47
CA ASN A 100 -9.17 2.54 12.60
C ASN A 100 -9.24 3.30 13.94
N SER A 101 -10.44 3.54 14.44
CA SER A 101 -10.66 4.27 15.71
C SER A 101 -10.18 3.52 16.97
N GLN A 102 -9.89 2.22 16.87
CA GLN A 102 -9.28 1.45 17.97
C GLN A 102 -7.76 1.54 18.02
N PHE A 103 -7.14 2.04 16.96
CA PHE A 103 -5.71 2.28 16.92
C PHE A 103 -5.45 3.67 16.39
N THR A 104 -5.72 4.67 17.24
CA THR A 104 -5.56 6.11 16.96
C THR A 104 -4.19 6.52 16.42
N GLY A 105 -3.21 5.62 16.32
CA GLY A 105 -1.93 5.81 15.65
C GLY A 105 -1.85 5.36 14.18
N TYR A 106 -2.72 4.50 13.65
CA TYR A 106 -2.59 3.93 12.28
C TYR A 106 -3.05 4.93 11.21
N MET A 107 -2.47 6.12 11.23
CA MET A 107 -2.95 7.30 10.53
C MET A 107 -2.53 7.34 9.07
N GLY A 108 -2.36 6.20 8.39
CA GLY A 108 -2.05 6.17 6.97
C GLY A 108 -1.03 5.12 6.56
N HIS A 109 -0.57 5.25 5.33
CA HIS A 109 0.32 4.28 4.70
C HIS A 109 1.32 4.96 3.78
N ALA A 110 2.42 4.29 3.47
CA ALA A 110 3.44 4.82 2.57
C ALA A 110 4.05 3.72 1.69
N ALA A 111 4.34 4.09 0.45
CA ALA A 111 4.98 3.22 -0.52
C ALA A 111 6.02 3.98 -1.36
N LEU A 112 7.06 3.26 -1.79
CA LEU A 112 8.10 3.78 -2.66
C LEU A 112 7.90 3.28 -4.09
N VAL A 113 7.71 4.19 -5.03
CA VAL A 113 7.62 3.87 -6.45
C VAL A 113 9.00 3.42 -6.95
N ILE A 114 9.04 2.30 -7.68
CA ILE A 114 10.28 1.75 -8.25
C ILE A 114 10.31 1.82 -9.78
N SER A 115 9.15 1.89 -10.44
CA SER A 115 8.99 2.06 -11.89
C SER A 115 7.72 2.85 -12.22
N GLN A 116 7.32 2.93 -13.49
CA GLN A 116 6.09 3.62 -13.89
C GLN A 116 4.80 2.95 -13.41
N ASP A 117 4.88 1.67 -13.05
CA ASP A 117 3.76 0.77 -12.79
C ASP A 117 3.90 -0.04 -11.48
N GLN A 118 5.07 0.01 -10.82
CA GLN A 118 5.35 -0.77 -9.62
C GLN A 118 5.89 0.07 -8.46
N LEU A 119 5.64 -0.44 -7.26
CA LEU A 119 6.13 0.10 -6.00
C LEU A 119 6.56 -1.03 -5.05
N ILE A 120 7.26 -0.64 -3.99
CA ILE A 120 7.58 -1.50 -2.85
C ILE A 120 7.01 -0.84 -1.59
N GLU A 121 6.39 -1.66 -0.76
CA GLU A 121 5.74 -1.24 0.49
C GLU A 121 5.93 -2.27 1.59
N SER A 122 5.67 -1.85 2.83
CA SER A 122 5.49 -2.77 3.97
C SER A 122 4.01 -2.74 4.35
N PRO A 123 3.19 -3.73 3.93
CA PRO A 123 1.74 -3.61 3.82
C PRO A 123 0.96 -3.66 5.14
N GLY A 124 1.64 -3.71 6.29
CA GLY A 124 0.96 -3.81 7.59
C GLY A 124 0.68 -5.24 8.06
N ILE A 125 1.07 -6.23 7.26
CA ILE A 125 0.85 -7.66 7.48
C ILE A 125 2.03 -8.45 6.90
N GLU A 126 2.03 -9.77 7.08
CA GLU A 126 2.96 -10.65 6.37
C GLU A 126 2.48 -10.90 4.92
N PRO A 127 3.38 -10.94 3.92
CA PRO A 127 4.82 -10.72 4.05
C PRO A 127 5.16 -9.26 4.37
N ALA A 128 6.08 -9.07 5.32
CA ALA A 128 6.45 -7.75 5.86
C ALA A 128 6.94 -6.74 4.81
N ILE A 129 7.38 -7.20 3.63
CA ILE A 129 7.71 -6.36 2.48
C ILE A 129 7.06 -6.95 1.22
N ALA A 130 6.31 -6.14 0.50
CA ALA A 130 5.65 -6.50 -0.74
C ALA A 130 6.13 -5.64 -1.91
N LYS A 131 6.11 -6.23 -3.10
CA LYS A 131 6.20 -5.50 -4.37
C LYS A 131 4.84 -5.59 -5.03
N ASP A 132 4.25 -4.44 -5.33
CA ASP A 132 2.88 -4.33 -5.83
C ASP A 132 2.80 -3.38 -7.02
N SER A 133 1.67 -3.38 -7.70
CA SER A 133 1.35 -2.40 -8.74
C SER A 133 0.93 -1.07 -8.12
N ILE A 134 1.14 0.02 -8.86
CA ILE A 134 0.65 1.34 -8.44
C ILE A 134 -0.87 1.34 -8.37
N ASP A 135 -1.56 0.74 -9.35
CA ASP A 135 -3.02 0.66 -9.36
C ASP A 135 -3.57 0.00 -8.10
N GLN A 136 -2.92 -1.06 -7.62
CA GLN A 136 -3.30 -1.74 -6.39
C GLN A 136 -3.18 -0.82 -5.16
N PHE A 137 -2.11 -0.05 -5.07
CA PHE A 137 -1.98 0.95 -4.00
C PHE A 137 -3.05 2.02 -4.11
N LEU A 138 -3.35 2.53 -5.31
CA LEU A 138 -4.39 3.54 -5.50
C LEU A 138 -5.79 2.99 -5.16
N ALA A 139 -6.01 1.69 -5.37
CA ALA A 139 -7.23 1.00 -4.94
C ALA A 139 -7.32 0.92 -3.41
N LYS A 140 -6.26 0.46 -2.74
CA LYS A 140 -6.23 0.34 -1.27
C LYS A 140 -6.29 1.71 -0.59
N HIS A 141 -5.66 2.71 -1.20
CA HIS A 141 -5.36 4.02 -0.62
C HIS A 141 -5.80 5.17 -1.55
N PRO A 142 -7.11 5.34 -1.79
CA PRO A 142 -7.60 6.35 -2.73
C PRO A 142 -7.28 7.79 -2.28
N ILE A 143 -7.18 8.02 -0.97
CA ILE A 143 -6.85 9.33 -0.38
C ILE A 143 -5.34 9.38 -0.09
N HIS A 144 -4.57 9.82 -1.08
CA HIS A 144 -3.11 9.91 -0.98
C HIS A 144 -2.53 11.17 -1.66
N ALA A 145 -1.27 11.43 -1.34
CA ALA A 145 -0.41 12.38 -2.01
C ALA A 145 0.80 11.67 -2.64
N GLN A 146 1.33 12.26 -3.72
CA GLN A 146 2.53 11.83 -4.41
C GLN A 146 3.56 12.94 -4.35
N TYR A 147 4.73 12.61 -3.83
CA TYR A 147 5.89 13.50 -3.80
C TYR A 147 7.03 12.92 -4.62
N ARG A 148 7.78 13.79 -5.28
CA ARG A 148 8.94 13.43 -6.09
C ARG A 148 10.18 14.19 -5.60
N PRO A 149 11.34 13.53 -5.45
CA PRO A 149 12.59 14.24 -5.22
C PRO A 149 12.94 15.10 -6.44
N LYS A 150 13.34 16.36 -6.23
CA LYS A 150 13.79 17.24 -7.31
C LYS A 150 15.04 16.71 -8.01
N ASP A 151 15.91 16.01 -7.28
CA ASP A 151 17.04 15.28 -7.83
C ASP A 151 16.62 13.86 -8.22
N ALA A 152 16.49 13.62 -9.53
CA ALA A 152 16.12 12.31 -10.07
C ALA A 152 17.11 11.20 -9.67
N LYS A 153 18.41 11.51 -9.51
CA LYS A 153 19.40 10.51 -9.07
C LYS A 153 19.15 10.07 -7.64
N ARG A 154 18.65 10.97 -6.78
CA ARG A 154 18.24 10.64 -5.41
C ARG A 154 17.11 9.63 -5.43
N GLY A 155 16.07 9.88 -6.24
CA GLY A 155 14.95 8.97 -6.39
C GLY A 155 15.34 7.59 -6.92
N GLN A 156 16.17 7.54 -7.97
CA GLN A 156 16.67 6.29 -8.54
C GLN A 156 17.46 5.46 -7.53
N LYS A 157 18.30 6.11 -6.72
CA LYS A 157 19.08 5.43 -5.67
C LYS A 157 18.21 4.89 -4.55
N ALA A 158 17.20 5.65 -4.11
CA ALA A 158 16.24 5.17 -3.12
C ALA A 158 15.47 3.95 -3.63
N ALA A 159 14.97 4.02 -4.87
CA ALA A 159 14.30 2.89 -5.51
C ALA A 159 15.21 1.65 -5.65
N GLN A 160 16.48 1.86 -6.05
CA GLN A 160 17.46 0.77 -6.15
C GLN A 160 17.68 0.07 -4.81
N PHE A 161 17.81 0.84 -3.72
CA PHE A 161 17.90 0.26 -2.38
C PHE A 161 16.67 -0.56 -2.03
N ALA A 162 15.46 -0.03 -2.24
CA ALA A 162 14.23 -0.76 -1.94
C ALA A 162 14.12 -2.07 -2.74
N ILE A 163 14.51 -2.05 -4.02
CA ILE A 163 14.55 -3.26 -4.86
C ILE A 163 15.50 -4.31 -4.27
N GLN A 164 16.72 -3.91 -3.90
CA GLN A 164 17.71 -4.81 -3.30
C GLN A 164 17.25 -5.34 -1.95
N TYR A 165 16.62 -4.48 -1.15
CA TYR A 165 16.10 -4.83 0.16
C TYR A 165 14.98 -5.86 0.06
N TYR A 166 14.03 -5.67 -0.86
CA TYR A 166 13.00 -6.65 -1.18
C TYR A 166 13.58 -7.97 -1.71
N GLN A 167 14.57 -7.92 -2.62
CA GLN A 167 15.22 -9.12 -3.14
C GLN A 167 15.87 -9.94 -2.02
N GLN A 168 16.60 -9.29 -1.12
CA GLN A 168 17.23 -9.95 0.03
C GLN A 168 16.20 -10.50 1.01
N PHE A 169 15.09 -9.80 1.24
CA PHE A 169 13.96 -10.32 2.01
C PHE A 169 13.36 -11.58 1.37
N GLN A 170 13.15 -11.60 0.05
CA GLN A 170 12.67 -12.79 -0.66
C GLN A 170 13.66 -13.96 -0.57
N GLU A 171 14.97 -13.71 -0.59
CA GLU A 171 16.00 -14.73 -0.35
C GLU A 171 15.96 -15.26 1.09
N ASN A 172 15.77 -14.38 2.09
CA ASN A 172 15.58 -14.79 3.48
C ASN A 172 14.40 -15.75 3.60
N LEU A 173 13.25 -15.40 3.03
CA LEU A 173 12.06 -16.27 3.05
C LEU A 173 12.32 -17.64 2.42
N LYS A 174 13.02 -17.69 1.28
CA LYS A 174 13.41 -18.95 0.63
C LYS A 174 14.33 -19.81 1.50
N ASN A 175 15.14 -19.19 2.34
CA ASN A 175 16.03 -19.85 3.29
C ASN A 175 15.38 -20.11 4.67
N GLY A 176 14.06 -19.89 4.81
CA GLY A 176 13.34 -20.09 6.07
C GLY A 176 13.58 -19.01 7.12
N ILE A 177 14.17 -17.87 6.74
CA ILE A 177 14.44 -16.73 7.60
C ILE A 177 13.31 -15.71 7.42
N GLN A 178 12.47 -15.54 8.45
CA GLN A 178 11.36 -14.57 8.44
C GLN A 178 11.83 -13.21 8.97
N LYS A 179 12.72 -12.54 8.24
CA LYS A 179 13.27 -11.23 8.62
C LYS A 179 13.38 -10.24 7.45
N PRO A 180 12.97 -8.96 7.63
CA PRO A 180 12.36 -8.42 8.87
C PRO A 180 10.95 -8.98 9.09
N THR A 181 10.45 -8.89 10.32
CA THR A 181 9.03 -9.07 10.59
C THR A 181 8.32 -7.73 10.57
N PHE A 182 7.03 -7.74 10.26
CA PHE A 182 6.24 -6.52 10.43
C PHE A 182 6.07 -6.20 11.92
N SER A 183 6.33 -4.95 12.32
CA SER A 183 6.04 -4.48 13.68
C SER A 183 5.98 -2.94 13.74
N PHE A 184 5.11 -2.42 14.61
CA PHE A 184 4.92 -0.99 14.91
C PHE A 184 5.31 -0.68 16.37
N ASP A 185 6.42 -1.21 16.86
CA ASP A 185 6.89 -0.93 18.22
C ASP A 185 7.68 0.39 18.26
N LEU A 186 7.25 1.30 19.13
CA LEU A 186 7.83 2.64 19.32
C LEU A 186 9.26 2.62 19.87
N SER A 187 9.73 1.49 20.41
CA SER A 187 11.09 1.32 20.94
C SER A 187 12.12 0.90 19.89
N GLN A 188 11.70 0.69 18.64
CA GLN A 188 12.56 0.21 17.57
C GLN A 188 13.42 1.30 16.97
N SER A 189 14.69 0.97 16.69
CA SER A 189 15.54 1.85 15.91
C SER A 189 15.08 1.94 14.46
N LEU A 190 15.13 3.15 13.89
CA LEU A 190 14.87 3.38 12.46
C LEU A 190 15.97 2.82 11.57
N ASP A 191 17.21 2.81 12.07
CA ASP A 191 18.39 2.45 11.30
C ASP A 191 18.73 0.95 11.32
N GLU A 192 17.99 0.13 12.09
CA GLU A 192 18.10 -1.33 12.02
C GLU A 192 17.11 -1.89 10.99
N PRO A 193 17.55 -2.28 9.78
CA PRO A 193 16.64 -2.73 8.72
C PRO A 193 16.05 -4.12 9.00
N TRP A 194 16.80 -5.07 9.58
CA TRP A 194 16.46 -6.50 9.47
C TRP A 194 15.69 -7.06 10.67
N GLU A 195 15.50 -6.29 11.73
CA GLU A 195 14.69 -6.73 12.87
C GLU A 195 13.19 -6.56 12.58
N HIS A 196 12.79 -5.32 12.32
CA HIS A 196 11.39 -4.94 12.16
C HIS A 196 11.21 -3.86 11.10
N ILE A 197 10.09 -3.96 10.36
CA ILE A 197 9.77 -3.02 9.29
C ILE A 197 8.29 -2.57 9.35
N TYR A 198 8.06 -1.33 8.92
CA TYR A 198 6.75 -0.76 8.66
C TYR A 198 6.85 0.24 7.50
N CYS A 199 5.70 0.70 6.99
CA CYS A 199 5.59 1.43 5.72
C CYS A 199 6.49 2.66 5.62
N SER A 200 6.44 3.59 6.58
CA SER A 200 7.26 4.81 6.59
C SER A 200 8.73 4.54 6.92
N LYS A 201 9.06 3.54 7.75
CA LYS A 201 10.45 3.10 7.98
C LYS A 201 11.10 2.58 6.70
N LEU A 202 10.35 1.87 5.85
CA LEU A 202 10.86 1.43 4.54
C LEU A 202 11.29 2.61 3.68
N ILE A 203 10.49 3.69 3.64
CA ILE A 203 10.83 4.92 2.92
C ILE A 203 12.06 5.57 3.53
N TRP A 204 12.11 5.66 4.86
CA TRP A 204 13.25 6.23 5.58
C TRP A 204 14.54 5.49 5.24
N LEU A 205 14.56 4.16 5.36
CA LEU A 205 15.71 3.31 5.03
C LEU A 205 16.17 3.49 3.58
N ALA A 206 15.22 3.50 2.64
CA ALA A 206 15.52 3.66 1.22
C ALA A 206 16.20 5.00 0.90
N TYR A 207 15.72 6.08 1.49
CA TYR A 207 16.32 7.39 1.29
C TYR A 207 17.63 7.57 2.07
N HIS A 208 17.68 7.08 3.31
CA HIS A 208 18.85 7.18 4.18
C HIS A 208 20.04 6.39 3.60
N TYR A 209 19.88 5.09 3.41
CA TYR A 209 20.95 4.21 2.95
C TYR A 209 21.13 4.21 1.44
N GLY A 210 20.05 4.30 0.67
CA GLY A 210 20.13 4.33 -0.79
C GLY A 210 20.59 5.68 -1.32
N ALA A 211 19.92 6.74 -0.88
CA ALA A 211 20.04 8.06 -1.51
C ALA A 211 20.91 9.06 -0.73
N GLY A 212 21.39 8.70 0.46
CA GLY A 212 22.16 9.59 1.34
C GLY A 212 21.34 10.79 1.82
N TYR A 213 20.01 10.61 1.93
CA TYR A 213 19.08 11.64 2.36
C TYR A 213 18.34 11.14 3.61
N THR A 214 18.60 11.78 4.75
CA THR A 214 17.99 11.40 6.02
C THR A 214 16.82 12.33 6.28
N PHE A 215 15.62 11.78 6.42
CA PHE A 215 14.52 12.51 7.03
C PHE A 215 14.82 12.65 8.52
N GLU A 216 14.62 13.86 9.05
CA GLU A 216 14.73 14.09 10.49
C GLU A 216 13.70 13.22 11.21
N ASN A 217 14.09 12.70 12.36
CA ASN A 217 13.21 11.96 13.26
C ASN A 217 13.56 12.43 14.67
N ASP A 218 12.57 12.71 15.48
CA ASP A 218 12.74 13.27 16.82
C ASP A 218 13.00 12.18 17.89
N ASP A 219 13.68 11.10 17.49
CA ASP A 219 13.94 9.88 18.27
C ASP A 219 12.67 9.11 18.72
N TRP A 220 11.50 9.49 18.20
CA TRP A 220 10.24 8.77 18.36
C TRP A 220 9.90 7.99 17.08
N TRP A 221 8.62 7.65 16.92
CA TRP A 221 8.10 6.91 15.80
C TRP A 221 8.01 7.76 14.54
N PHE A 222 8.61 7.28 13.44
CA PHE A 222 8.52 7.93 12.14
C PHE A 222 7.23 7.51 11.42
N ALA A 223 6.10 8.12 11.72
CA ALA A 223 4.82 7.76 11.13
C ALA A 223 4.68 8.26 9.67
N PRO A 224 3.70 7.74 8.90
CA PRO A 224 3.34 8.30 7.60
C PRO A 224 2.96 9.79 7.66
N GLU A 225 2.44 10.25 8.81
CA GLU A 225 2.14 11.65 9.08
C GLU A 225 3.41 12.51 9.11
N ASP A 226 4.44 12.08 9.85
CA ASP A 226 5.74 12.76 9.91
C ASP A 226 6.38 12.80 8.53
N LEU A 227 6.33 11.68 7.81
CA LEU A 227 6.83 11.60 6.43
C LEU A 227 6.10 12.59 5.53
N TYR A 228 4.77 12.67 5.60
CA TYR A 228 3.98 13.62 4.82
C TYR A 228 4.34 15.07 5.16
N ASN A 229 4.48 15.40 6.44
CA ASN A 229 4.86 16.74 6.89
C ASN A 229 6.26 17.14 6.44
N HIS A 230 7.22 16.19 6.50
CA HIS A 230 8.53 16.40 5.93
C HIS A 230 8.45 16.64 4.43
N LEU A 231 7.71 15.85 3.67
CA LEU A 231 7.66 15.99 2.22
C LEU A 231 7.00 17.30 1.77
N LYS A 232 5.90 17.68 2.44
CA LYS A 232 5.14 18.89 2.12
C LYS A 232 5.95 20.18 2.31
N ASN A 233 6.79 20.24 3.35
CA ASN A 233 7.49 21.46 3.74
C ASN A 233 8.95 21.52 3.26
N ASN A 234 9.37 20.59 2.38
CA ASN A 234 10.77 20.37 2.09
C ASN A 234 11.15 20.73 0.65
N GLU A 235 12.12 21.62 0.52
CA GLU A 235 12.59 22.13 -0.76
C GLU A 235 13.25 21.07 -1.64
N SER A 236 13.65 19.91 -1.10
CA SER A 236 14.19 18.79 -1.87
C SER A 236 13.14 18.00 -2.65
N PHE A 237 11.85 18.21 -2.35
CA PHE A 237 10.75 17.46 -2.96
C PHE A 237 9.76 18.39 -3.64
N ILE A 238 8.95 17.84 -4.55
CA ILE A 238 7.83 18.51 -5.20
C ILE A 238 6.58 17.65 -5.06
N GLU A 239 5.45 18.29 -4.76
CA GLU A 239 4.13 17.65 -4.82
C GLU A 239 3.74 17.48 -6.29
N ILE A 240 3.55 16.23 -6.72
CA ILE A 240 3.08 15.89 -8.08
C ILE A 240 1.56 15.81 -8.09
N TYR A 241 1.01 15.22 -7.04
CA TYR A 241 -0.42 15.03 -6.85
C TYR A 241 -0.76 15.04 -5.36
N LYS A 242 -1.96 15.52 -5.04
CA LYS A 242 -2.57 15.39 -3.74
C LYS A 242 -4.08 15.28 -3.90
N HIS A 243 -4.69 14.24 -3.32
CA HIS A 243 -6.15 14.14 -3.24
C HIS A 243 -6.67 15.30 -2.35
N PRO A 244 -7.80 15.95 -2.69
CA PRO A 244 -8.32 17.09 -1.92
C PRO A 244 -8.56 16.75 -0.44
N ASP A 245 -8.93 15.50 -0.17
CA ASP A 245 -9.26 15.03 1.19
C ASP A 245 -8.04 14.46 1.95
N VAL A 246 -6.81 14.58 1.44
CA VAL A 246 -5.62 14.17 2.20
C VAL A 246 -5.46 15.07 3.42
N GLN A 247 -5.69 14.46 4.58
CA GLN A 247 -5.54 15.07 5.89
C GLN A 247 -5.26 13.98 6.93
N PHE A 248 -4.29 14.23 7.80
CA PHE A 248 -3.95 13.36 8.92
C PHE A 248 -4.64 13.92 10.17
N HIS A 249 -5.59 13.19 10.75
CA HIS A 249 -6.32 13.63 11.93
C HIS A 249 -5.64 13.17 13.23
N ILE A 250 -4.77 14.01 13.79
CA ILE A 250 -4.17 13.71 15.09
C ILE A 250 -5.23 14.07 16.14
N ASN A 251 -5.86 13.07 16.75
CA ASN A 251 -6.61 13.30 17.98
C ASN A 251 -5.58 13.47 19.11
N ILE A 252 -5.40 14.72 19.55
CA ILE A 252 -4.66 15.10 20.76
C ILE A 252 -5.49 14.74 21.99
#